data_AF-A0A1Y3E970-F1
#
_entry.id   AF-A0A1Y3E970-F1
#
_cell.length_a   1.000
_cell.length_b   1.000
_cell.length_c   1.000
_cell.angle_alpha   90.00
_cell.angle_beta   90.00
_cell.angle_gamma   90.00
#
_symmetry.space_group_name_H-M   'P 1'
#
loop_
_entity.id
_entity.type
_entity.pdbx_description
1 polymer ?
#
loop_
_entity_poly.entity_id
_entity_poly.type
_entity_poly.pdbx_seq_one_letter_code
_entity_poly.pdbx_strand_id
1 'polypeptide(L)'
;MPRSDGRWICWVEGCCQLFGNQILLKKHLHNVHNIGTYVTEYICPESGCLKVFESKKLCRDHVHSAHGDYRCNVCEKRFQSRGSWKKHEKIHEGYKCSHEGCKRTFQKHNELRKHVAQMHPLPLDCTECGKTFSQRQCLRRHLRSHVNFIPCPVSGCTHKASKSGIARHVK
;
A
#
# COMPACT_ATOMS: atom_id res chain seq x y z
N MET A 1 -4.54 32.85 -42.91
CA MET A 1 -5.69 32.05 -43.38
C MET A 1 -5.16 30.84 -44.16
N PRO A 2 -5.83 29.68 -44.16
CA PRO A 2 -5.38 28.53 -44.96
C PRO A 2 -5.53 28.83 -46.46
N ARG A 3 -4.55 28.39 -47.25
CA ARG A 3 -4.62 28.40 -48.72
C ARG A 3 -5.54 27.27 -49.20
N SER A 4 -5.97 27.36 -50.46
CA SER A 4 -6.81 26.35 -51.12
C SER A 4 -6.22 24.94 -51.17
N ASP A 5 -4.91 24.79 -50.94
CA ASP A 5 -4.19 23.51 -50.90
C ASP A 5 -4.01 22.94 -49.47
N GLY A 6 -4.68 23.53 -48.47
CA GLY A 6 -4.59 23.10 -47.07
C GLY A 6 -3.32 23.54 -46.33
N ARG A 7 -2.39 24.26 -46.99
CA ARG A 7 -1.19 24.83 -46.36
C ARG A 7 -1.46 26.21 -45.78
N TRP A 8 -0.65 26.58 -44.79
CA TRP A 8 -0.77 27.82 -44.03
C TRP A 8 0.38 28.76 -44.39
N ILE A 9 0.07 29.99 -44.80
CA ILE A 9 1.07 31.00 -45.18
C ILE A 9 1.21 32.06 -44.09
N CYS A 10 2.45 32.52 -43.85
CA CYS A 10 2.69 33.71 -43.05
C CYS A 10 2.18 34.95 -43.80
N TRP A 11 1.38 35.79 -43.14
CA TRP A 11 0.79 37.00 -43.73
C TRP A 11 1.58 38.27 -43.41
N VAL A 12 2.73 38.15 -42.75
CA VAL A 12 3.59 39.29 -42.44
C VAL A 12 4.33 39.70 -43.71
N GLU A 13 4.22 40.97 -44.07
CA GLU A 13 4.92 41.57 -45.22
C GLU A 13 6.41 41.21 -45.21
N GLY A 14 6.91 40.71 -46.34
CA GLY A 14 8.29 40.23 -46.49
C GLY A 14 8.57 38.80 -45.99
N CYS A 15 7.59 38.08 -45.43
CA CYS A 15 7.76 36.69 -44.98
C CYS A 15 7.00 35.69 -45.86
N CYS A 16 7.72 34.96 -46.73
CA CYS A 16 7.13 34.00 -47.67
C CYS A 16 7.06 32.55 -47.15
N GLN A 17 7.05 32.35 -45.82
CA GLN A 17 7.10 31.01 -45.22
C GLN A 17 5.75 30.27 -45.32
N LEU A 18 5.81 28.97 -45.62
CA LEU A 18 4.68 28.06 -45.75
C LEU A 18 4.77 26.94 -44.71
N PHE A 19 3.64 26.58 -44.11
CA PHE A 19 3.54 25.60 -43.04
C PHE A 19 2.47 24.55 -43.35
N GLY A 20 2.74 23.30 -42.96
CA GLY A 20 1.80 22.19 -43.18
C GLY A 20 0.57 22.19 -42.27
N ASN A 21 0.56 22.97 -41.18
CA ASN A 21 -0.59 23.11 -40.29
C ASN A 21 -0.59 24.45 -39.53
N GLN A 22 -1.71 24.77 -38.90
CA GLN A 22 -1.93 26.01 -38.17
C GLN A 22 -1.02 26.17 -36.94
N ILE A 23 -0.65 25.06 -36.27
CA ILE A 23 0.19 25.07 -35.07
C ILE A 23 1.59 25.58 -35.41
N LEU A 24 2.17 25.08 -36.51
CA LEU A 24 3.49 25.51 -36.98
C LEU A 24 3.49 26.98 -37.41
N LEU A 25 2.42 27.45 -38.06
CA LEU A 25 2.28 28.87 -38.37
C LEU A 25 2.18 29.72 -37.10
N LYS A 26 1.35 29.35 -36.11
CA LYS A 26 1.26 30.06 -34.83
C LYS A 26 2.61 30.10 -34.09
N LYS A 27 3.36 29.01 -34.11
CA LYS A 27 4.73 28.93 -33.56
C LYS A 27 5.68 29.89 -34.27
N HIS A 28 5.64 29.92 -35.59
CA HIS A 28 6.47 30.82 -36.40
C HIS A 28 6.12 32.29 -36.16
N LEU A 29 4.84 32.65 -36.14
CA LEU A 29 4.39 34.02 -35.87
C LEU A 29 4.85 34.51 -34.50
N HIS A 30 4.76 33.66 -33.47
CA HIS A 30 5.26 33.98 -32.14
C HIS A 30 6.79 34.13 -32.11
N ASN A 31 7.52 33.17 -32.67
CA ASN A 31 8.99 33.14 -32.54
C ASN A 31 9.73 34.12 -33.47
N VAL A 32 9.19 34.39 -34.67
CA VAL A 32 9.86 35.17 -35.72
C VAL A 32 9.32 36.59 -35.82
N HIS A 33 8.01 36.76 -35.62
CA HIS A 33 7.36 38.06 -35.75
C HIS A 33 6.90 38.64 -34.40
N ASN A 34 7.04 37.89 -33.30
CA ASN A 34 6.50 38.24 -31.98
C ASN A 34 4.99 38.55 -32.01
N ILE A 35 4.25 37.85 -32.89
CA ILE A 35 2.82 38.02 -33.09
C ILE A 35 2.08 36.83 -32.47
N GLY A 36 1.21 37.13 -31.50
CA GLY A 36 0.37 36.16 -30.81
C GLY A 36 1.10 35.35 -29.73
N THR A 37 0.37 34.47 -29.05
CA THR A 37 0.90 33.51 -28.07
C THR A 37 0.88 32.10 -28.66
N TYR A 38 2.01 31.39 -28.57
CA TYR A 38 2.09 29.98 -28.96
C TYR A 38 2.01 29.09 -27.72
N VAL A 39 0.85 28.47 -27.50
CA VAL A 39 0.67 27.42 -26.48
C VAL A 39 0.79 26.07 -27.16
N THR A 40 1.74 25.25 -26.72
CA THR A 40 1.75 23.83 -27.09
C THR A 40 0.69 23.15 -26.23
N GLU A 41 -0.39 22.68 -26.84
CA GLU A 41 -1.45 21.98 -26.14
C GLU A 41 -1.00 20.55 -25.80
N TYR A 42 -1.14 20.15 -24.53
CA TYR A 42 -0.82 18.80 -24.05
C TYR A 42 -2.10 18.10 -23.60
N ILE A 43 -2.49 17.06 -24.33
CA ILE A 43 -3.69 16.28 -24.04
C ILE A 43 -3.34 15.17 -23.04
N CYS A 44 -4.23 14.92 -22.07
CA CYS A 44 -4.07 13.77 -21.18
C CYS A 44 -4.02 12.46 -22.00
N PRO A 45 -3.03 11.59 -21.80
CA PRO A 45 -2.90 10.34 -22.54
C PRO A 45 -3.91 9.26 -22.10
N GLU A 46 -4.66 9.49 -21.02
CA GLU A 46 -5.55 8.49 -20.44
C GLU A 46 -6.88 8.39 -21.18
N SER A 47 -7.21 7.15 -21.56
CA SER A 47 -8.45 6.86 -22.27
C SER A 47 -9.66 7.25 -21.41
N GLY A 48 -10.50 8.15 -21.93
CA GLY A 48 -11.64 8.72 -21.22
C GLY A 48 -11.36 10.06 -20.51
N CYS A 49 -10.12 10.57 -20.52
CA CYS A 49 -9.80 11.90 -20.02
C CYS A 49 -9.51 12.88 -21.18
N LEU A 50 -10.43 13.81 -21.44
CA LEU A 50 -10.32 14.81 -22.51
C LEU A 50 -9.69 16.13 -22.06
N LYS A 51 -8.98 16.14 -20.92
CA LYS A 51 -8.37 17.37 -20.39
C LYS A 51 -7.16 17.78 -21.23
N VAL A 52 -7.08 19.08 -21.49
CA VAL A 52 -6.00 19.73 -22.23
C VAL A 52 -5.28 20.71 -21.31
N PHE A 53 -3.94 20.76 -21.42
CA PHE A 53 -3.08 21.57 -20.58
C PHE A 53 -2.15 22.44 -21.42
N GLU A 54 -1.83 23.63 -20.91
CA GLU A 54 -0.91 24.59 -21.53
C GLU A 54 0.57 24.20 -21.43
N SER A 55 0.91 23.27 -20.52
CA SER A 55 2.27 22.80 -20.34
C SER A 55 2.35 21.30 -20.05
N LYS A 56 3.47 20.70 -20.47
CA LYS A 56 3.78 19.30 -20.20
C LYS A 56 3.82 18.99 -18.72
N LYS A 57 4.24 19.95 -17.89
CA LYS A 57 4.28 19.79 -16.42
C LYS A 57 2.87 19.62 -15.86
N LEU A 58 1.94 20.52 -16.20
CA LEU A 58 0.56 20.44 -15.73
C LEU A 58 -0.16 19.17 -16.18
N CYS A 59 0.07 18.73 -17.43
CA CYS A 59 -0.45 17.45 -17.90
C CYS A 59 0.11 16.26 -17.09
N ARG A 60 1.43 16.23 -16.84
CA ARG A 60 2.03 15.19 -15.99
C ARG A 60 1.51 15.22 -14.56
N ASP A 61 1.41 16.38 -13.96
CA ASP A 61 0.91 16.54 -12.58
C ASP A 61 -0.55 16.08 -12.48
N HIS A 62 -1.36 16.36 -13.52
CA HIS A 62 -2.71 15.82 -13.65
C HIS A 62 -2.73 14.29 -13.78
N VAL A 63 -1.91 13.71 -14.67
CA VAL A 63 -1.82 12.25 -14.83
C VAL A 63 -1.41 11.59 -13.51
N HIS A 64 -0.37 12.12 -12.87
CA HIS A 64 0.12 11.62 -11.60
C HIS A 64 -0.95 11.66 -10.50
N SER A 65 -1.67 12.78 -10.36
CA SER A 65 -2.67 12.97 -9.31
C SER A 65 -4.00 12.26 -9.60
N ALA A 66 -4.52 12.34 -10.81
CA ALA A 66 -5.85 11.84 -11.16
C ALA A 66 -5.85 10.38 -11.63
N HIS A 67 -4.76 9.92 -12.25
CA HIS A 67 -4.69 8.60 -12.86
C HIS A 67 -3.63 7.70 -12.23
N GLY A 68 -2.60 8.27 -11.62
CA GLY A 68 -1.49 7.53 -11.03
C GLY A 68 -0.56 6.95 -12.09
N ASP A 69 0.74 7.21 -11.91
CA ASP A 69 1.77 6.81 -12.88
C ASP A 69 2.05 5.30 -12.89
N TYR A 70 1.71 4.60 -11.81
CA TYR A 70 2.13 3.21 -11.60
C TYR A 70 0.93 2.27 -11.66
N ARG A 71 0.85 1.43 -12.68
CA ARG A 71 -0.22 0.43 -12.90
C ARG A 71 0.24 -0.96 -12.45
N CYS A 72 -0.60 -1.68 -11.71
CA CYS A 72 -0.39 -3.08 -11.43
C CYS A 72 -0.72 -3.93 -12.67
N ASN A 73 0.20 -4.77 -13.12
CA ASN A 73 -0.03 -5.62 -14.30
C ASN A 73 -0.94 -6.82 -14.03
N VAL A 74 -1.26 -7.11 -12.77
CA VAL A 74 -2.09 -8.26 -12.38
C VAL A 74 -3.56 -7.86 -12.20
N CYS A 75 -3.82 -6.70 -11.59
CA CYS A 75 -5.19 -6.26 -11.29
C CYS A 75 -5.53 -4.85 -11.82
N GLU A 76 -4.64 -4.27 -12.63
CA GLU A 76 -4.80 -2.96 -13.29
C GLU A 76 -4.94 -1.75 -12.35
N LYS A 77 -4.87 -1.96 -11.04
CA LYS A 77 -4.97 -0.90 -10.04
C LYS A 77 -3.81 0.09 -10.19
N ARG A 78 -4.13 1.39 -10.10
CA ARG A 78 -3.18 2.48 -10.29
C ARG A 78 -2.78 3.13 -8.97
N PHE A 79 -1.56 3.64 -8.94
CA PHE A 79 -0.94 4.23 -7.76
C PHE A 79 -0.20 5.50 -8.14
N GLN A 80 -0.26 6.49 -7.26
CA GLN A 80 0.44 7.77 -7.45
C GLN A 80 1.94 7.63 -7.15
N SER A 81 2.36 6.73 -6.26
CA SER A 81 3.77 6.59 -5.88
C SER A 81 4.34 5.21 -6.18
N ARG A 82 5.61 5.18 -6.62
CA ARG A 82 6.38 3.94 -6.85
C ARG A 82 6.41 3.04 -5.63
N GLY A 83 6.56 3.64 -4.44
CA GLY A 83 6.63 2.91 -3.17
C GLY A 83 5.32 2.20 -2.80
N SER A 84 4.17 2.84 -3.05
CA SER A 84 2.87 2.22 -2.81
C SER A 84 2.59 1.10 -3.81
N TRP A 85 2.89 1.32 -5.10
CA TRP A 85 2.81 0.30 -6.14
C TRP A 85 3.66 -0.93 -5.84
N LYS A 86 4.97 -0.75 -5.53
CA LYS A 86 5.85 -1.87 -5.18
C LYS A 86 5.38 -2.65 -3.95
N LYS A 87 4.81 -1.97 -2.94
CA LYS A 87 4.23 -2.65 -1.77
C LYS A 87 3.00 -3.47 -2.16
N HIS A 88 2.18 -2.94 -3.07
CA HIS A 88 1.02 -3.65 -3.59
C HIS A 88 1.39 -4.87 -4.44
N GLU A 89 2.43 -4.80 -5.28
CA GLU A 89 2.86 -5.96 -6.08
C GLU A 89 3.17 -7.19 -5.22
N LYS A 90 3.77 -7.00 -4.04
CA LYS A 90 4.04 -8.08 -3.08
C LYS A 90 2.80 -8.81 -2.58
N ILE A 91 1.62 -8.19 -2.66
CA ILE A 91 0.35 -8.83 -2.30
C ILE A 91 0.04 -9.97 -3.29
N HIS A 92 0.37 -9.80 -4.57
CA HIS A 92 0.16 -10.83 -5.59
C HIS A 92 1.09 -12.03 -5.42
N GLU A 93 2.32 -11.81 -4.97
CA GLU A 93 3.24 -12.89 -4.57
C GLU A 93 2.76 -13.61 -3.30
N GLY A 94 2.05 -12.86 -2.45
CA GLY A 94 1.52 -13.31 -1.17
C GLY A 94 2.61 -13.50 -0.11
N TYR A 95 2.18 -13.47 1.14
CA TYR A 95 3.02 -13.73 2.31
C TYR A 95 2.99 -15.22 2.64
N LYS A 96 4.11 -15.92 2.41
CA LYS A 96 4.22 -17.35 2.67
C LYS A 96 4.54 -17.62 4.13
N CYS A 97 3.93 -18.67 4.69
CA CYS A 97 4.35 -19.18 5.99
C CYS A 97 5.76 -19.77 5.88
N SER A 98 6.64 -19.41 6.82
CA SER A 98 8.02 -19.88 6.85
C SER A 98 8.22 -21.17 7.64
N HIS A 99 7.16 -21.70 8.28
CA HIS A 99 7.25 -22.92 9.07
C HIS A 99 7.32 -24.15 8.18
N GLU A 100 8.24 -25.07 8.51
CA GLU A 100 8.43 -26.32 7.78
C GLU A 100 7.12 -27.12 7.71
N GLY A 101 6.79 -27.62 6.51
CA GLY A 101 5.53 -28.30 6.23
C GLY A 101 4.31 -27.40 6.04
N CYS A 102 4.38 -26.09 6.36
CA CYS A 102 3.27 -25.17 6.15
C CYS A 102 3.37 -24.43 4.80
N LYS A 103 2.56 -24.83 3.82
CA LYS A 103 2.54 -24.23 2.47
C LYS A 103 1.50 -23.11 2.30
N ARG A 104 0.92 -22.60 3.39
CA ARG A 104 -0.11 -21.55 3.31
C ARG A 104 0.48 -20.20 2.90
N THR A 105 -0.25 -19.49 2.06
CA THR A 105 0.08 -18.15 1.58
C THR A 105 -1.07 -17.20 1.89
N PHE A 106 -0.75 -15.95 2.26
CA PHE A 106 -1.72 -14.95 2.72
C PHE A 106 -1.62 -13.68 1.88
N GLN A 107 -2.74 -12.97 1.72
CA GLN A 107 -2.75 -11.71 0.96
C GLN A 107 -2.24 -10.54 1.81
N LYS A 108 -2.39 -10.61 3.14
CA LYS A 108 -1.91 -9.57 4.06
C LYS A 108 -0.95 -10.12 5.10
N HIS A 109 0.09 -9.33 5.41
CA HIS A 109 1.05 -9.65 6.48
C HIS A 109 0.37 -9.93 7.84
N ASN A 110 -0.68 -9.18 8.18
CA ASN A 110 -1.42 -9.38 9.44
C ASN A 110 -2.16 -10.72 9.49
N GLU A 111 -2.57 -11.27 8.35
CA GLU A 111 -3.22 -12.59 8.27
C GLU A 111 -2.19 -13.70 8.50
N LEU A 112 -1.01 -13.60 7.85
CA LEU A 112 0.10 -14.52 8.12
C LEU A 112 0.50 -14.50 9.60
N ARG A 113 0.65 -13.31 10.19
CA ARG A 113 1.02 -13.16 11.60
C ARG A 113 0.01 -13.83 12.54
N LYS A 114 -1.29 -13.67 12.27
CA LYS A 114 -2.35 -14.35 13.04
C LYS A 114 -2.28 -15.87 12.87
N HIS A 115 -2.11 -16.34 11.65
CA HIS A 115 -1.97 -17.77 11.37
C HIS A 115 -0.78 -18.39 12.11
N VAL A 116 0.40 -17.76 12.06
CA VAL A 116 1.60 -18.22 12.78
C VAL A 116 1.33 -18.25 14.29
N ALA A 117 0.75 -17.19 14.85
CA ALA A 117 0.43 -17.15 16.28
C ALA A 117 -0.58 -18.22 16.74
N GLN A 118 -1.44 -18.71 15.84
CA GLN A 118 -2.47 -19.70 16.15
C GLN A 118 -2.01 -21.14 15.90
N MET A 119 -1.34 -21.39 14.77
CA MET A 119 -1.00 -22.73 14.29
C MET A 119 0.46 -23.12 14.58
N HIS A 120 1.33 -22.13 14.77
CA HIS A 120 2.75 -22.30 15.05
C HIS A 120 3.18 -21.44 16.25
N PRO A 121 2.51 -21.57 17.41
CA PRO A 121 2.83 -20.75 18.56
C PRO A 121 4.24 -21.06 19.06
N LEU A 122 5.00 -20.00 19.41
CA LEU A 122 6.24 -20.17 20.14
C LEU A 122 5.92 -20.78 21.51
N PRO A 123 6.68 -21.80 21.98
CA PRO A 123 6.56 -22.27 23.34
C PRO A 123 6.76 -21.11 24.32
N LEU A 124 5.85 -21.00 25.28
CA LEU A 124 5.87 -19.99 26.33
C LEU A 124 6.11 -20.69 27.66
N ASP A 125 7.30 -20.54 28.21
CA ASP A 125 7.67 -21.10 29.49
C ASP A 125 7.16 -20.24 30.66
N CYS A 126 6.86 -20.91 31.76
CA CYS A 126 6.63 -20.28 33.04
C CYS A 126 7.96 -20.15 33.78
N THR A 127 8.34 -18.92 34.11
CA THR A 127 9.58 -18.62 34.84
C THR A 127 9.61 -19.19 36.25
N GLU A 128 8.44 -19.41 36.87
CA GLU A 128 8.32 -19.90 38.25
C GLU A 128 8.45 -21.43 38.36
N CYS A 129 8.04 -22.19 37.34
CA CYS A 129 8.00 -23.65 37.42
C CYS A 129 8.43 -24.41 36.16
N GLY A 130 8.90 -23.71 35.12
CA GLY A 130 9.37 -24.28 33.87
C GLY A 130 8.29 -24.88 32.97
N LYS A 131 7.01 -24.85 33.35
CA LYS A 131 5.92 -25.40 32.52
C LYS A 131 5.78 -24.61 31.22
N THR A 132 5.75 -25.33 30.10
CA THR A 132 5.62 -24.76 28.76
C THR A 132 4.17 -24.74 28.29
N PHE A 133 3.77 -23.66 27.64
CA PHE A 133 2.42 -23.44 27.09
C PHE A 133 2.49 -23.02 25.63
N SER A 134 1.56 -23.52 24.81
CA SER A 134 1.43 -23.13 23.41
C SER A 134 0.55 -21.89 23.20
N GLN A 135 -0.05 -21.32 24.25
CA GLN A 135 -0.92 -20.14 24.12
C GLN A 135 -0.70 -19.15 25.27
N ARG A 136 -0.61 -17.86 24.92
CA ARG A 136 -0.35 -16.78 25.90
C ARG A 136 -1.44 -16.68 26.97
N GLN A 137 -2.70 -16.92 26.60
CA GLN A 137 -3.82 -16.93 27.54
C GLN A 137 -3.73 -18.08 28.56
N CYS A 138 -3.22 -19.24 28.15
CA CYS A 138 -3.01 -20.39 29.02
C CYS A 138 -1.88 -20.12 30.02
N LEU A 139 -0.73 -19.60 29.56
CA LEU A 139 0.36 -19.17 30.44
C LEU A 139 -0.14 -18.09 31.43
N ARG A 140 -0.88 -17.08 30.96
CA ARG A 140 -1.38 -15.99 31.83
C ARG A 140 -2.34 -16.51 32.90
N ARG A 141 -3.20 -17.48 32.57
CA ARG A 141 -4.07 -18.16 33.55
C ARG A 141 -3.25 -18.98 34.54
N HIS A 142 -2.22 -19.67 34.06
CA HIS A 142 -1.32 -20.46 34.89
C HIS A 142 -0.50 -19.58 35.85
N LEU A 143 0.03 -18.45 35.41
CA LEU A 143 0.76 -17.52 36.28
C LEU A 143 -0.10 -17.01 37.45
N ARG A 144 -1.40 -16.82 37.24
CA ARG A 144 -2.33 -16.53 38.35
C ARG A 144 -2.41 -17.67 39.36
N SER A 145 -2.17 -18.93 38.97
CA SER A 145 -2.14 -20.03 39.94
C SER A 145 -0.98 -19.91 40.93
N HIS A 146 0.17 -19.33 40.52
CA HIS A 146 1.31 -19.08 41.42
C HIS A 146 1.04 -18.03 42.48
N VAL A 147 0.24 -17.02 42.17
CA VAL A 147 -0.12 -15.95 43.13
C VAL A 147 -1.29 -16.37 44.02
N ASN A 148 -2.16 -17.27 43.55
CA ASN A 148 -3.37 -17.69 44.26
C ASN A 148 -3.17 -18.90 45.19
N PHE A 149 -1.93 -19.27 45.51
CA PHE A 149 -1.65 -20.25 46.56
C PHE A 149 -1.96 -19.63 47.92
N ILE A 150 -3.10 -20.01 48.49
CA ILE A 150 -3.52 -19.57 49.81
C ILE A 150 -3.20 -20.66 50.84
N PRO A 151 -2.81 -20.29 52.07
CA PRO A 151 -2.65 -21.23 53.17
C PRO A 151 -3.99 -21.85 53.56
N CYS A 152 -3.95 -23.09 54.04
CA CYS A 152 -5.10 -23.78 54.60
C CYS A 152 -5.61 -23.04 55.85
N PRO A 153 -6.94 -22.83 56.00
CA PRO A 153 -7.51 -22.17 57.17
C PRO A 153 -7.53 -23.05 58.44
N VAL A 154 -7.17 -24.35 58.33
CA VAL A 154 -7.15 -25.28 59.46
C VAL A 154 -5.93 -25.02 60.34
N SER A 155 -6.15 -24.72 61.62
CA SER A 155 -5.09 -24.50 62.61
C SER A 155 -4.13 -25.69 62.69
N GLY A 156 -2.84 -25.42 62.54
CA GLY A 156 -1.77 -26.45 62.54
C GLY A 156 -1.50 -27.09 61.18
N CYS A 157 -2.26 -26.75 60.13
CA CYS A 157 -2.01 -27.25 58.77
C CYS A 157 -1.11 -26.29 57.97
N THR A 158 -0.01 -26.80 57.41
CA THR A 158 0.94 -26.01 56.59
C THR A 158 0.66 -26.09 55.08
N HIS A 159 -0.43 -26.75 54.69
CA HIS A 159 -0.77 -26.98 53.29
C HIS A 159 -1.10 -25.66 52.57
N LYS A 160 -0.46 -25.40 51.42
CA LYS A 160 -0.74 -24.26 50.54
C LYS A 160 -1.15 -24.79 49.18
N ALA A 161 -2.32 -24.36 48.71
CA ALA A 161 -2.84 -24.74 47.41
C ALA A 161 -3.61 -23.57 46.78
N SER A 162 -3.95 -23.69 45.49
CA SER A 162 -4.94 -22.78 44.89
C SER A 162 -6.26 -22.81 45.68
N LYS A 163 -7.08 -21.76 45.59
CA LYS A 163 -8.40 -21.70 46.26
C LYS A 163 -9.24 -22.97 46.06
N SER A 164 -9.28 -23.51 44.84
CA SER A 164 -9.98 -24.77 44.51
C SER A 164 -9.31 -26.00 45.15
N GLY A 165 -7.98 -25.99 45.27
CA GLY A 165 -7.21 -27.05 45.93
C GLY A 165 -7.43 -27.07 47.46
N ILE A 166 -7.44 -25.89 48.09
CA ILE A 166 -7.77 -25.77 49.52
C ILE A 166 -9.22 -26.18 49.78
N ALA A 167 -10.18 -25.75 48.95
CA ALA A 167 -11.58 -26.14 49.10
C ALA A 167 -11.82 -27.66 49.02
N ARG A 168 -10.95 -28.41 48.32
CA ARG A 168 -10.97 -29.87 48.28
C ARG A 168 -10.20 -30.51 49.45
N HIS A 169 -9.13 -29.87 49.92
CA HIS A 169 -8.31 -30.34 51.05
C HIS A 169 -9.02 -30.20 52.41
N VAL A 170 -9.87 -29.17 52.56
CA VAL A 170 -10.63 -28.88 53.79
C VAL A 170 -12.00 -29.60 53.79
N LYS A 171 -12.36 -30.26 52.69
CA LYS A 171 -13.57 -31.06 52.56
C LYS A 171 -13.32 -32.48 53.08
#